data_AF-A0AAF0LCI5-F1
#
_entry.id   AF-A0AAF0LCI5-F1
#
_cell.length_a   1.000
_cell.length_b   1.000
_cell.length_c   1.000
_cell.angle_alpha   90.00
_cell.angle_beta   90.00
_cell.angle_gamma   90.00
#
_symmetry.space_group_name_H-M   'P 1'
#
loop_
_entity.id
_entity.type
_entity.pdbx_description
1 polymer ?
#
loop_
_entity_poly.entity_id
_entity_poly.type
_entity_poly.pdbx_seq_one_letter_code
_entity_poly.pdbx_strand_id
1 'polypeptide(L)' 'MARFLREHGWVIARQGKGSHEVWRDPAGSVIVLPRHGEVSAGLVRQIITKVDGKVPSGWR' A
#
# COMPACT_ATOMS: atom_id res chain seq x y z
N MET A 1 -4.09 3.19 5.46
CA MET A 1 -3.25 2.66 4.35
C MET A 1 -3.67 3.22 2.99
N ALA A 2 -4.86 2.88 2.47
CA ALA A 2 -5.30 3.31 1.13
C ALA A 2 -5.26 4.83 0.87
N ARG A 3 -5.68 5.64 1.84
CA ARG A 3 -5.61 7.12 1.74
C ARG A 3 -4.17 7.62 1.53
N PHE A 4 -3.25 7.15 2.37
CA PHE A 4 -1.83 7.51 2.30
C PHE A 4 -1.22 7.17 0.93
N LEU A 5 -1.55 5.99 0.39
CA LEU A 5 -1.08 5.56 -0.93
C LEU A 5 -1.61 6.46 -2.05
N ARG A 6 -2.91 6.84 -2.01
CA ARG A 6 -3.48 7.80 -2.97
C ARG A 6 -2.79 9.16 -2.90
N GLU A 7 -2.51 9.66 -1.69
CA GLU A 7 -1.78 10.91 -1.48
C GLU A 7 -0.35 10.86 -2.05
N HIS A 8 0.24 9.66 -2.15
CA HIS A 8 1.56 9.41 -2.75
C HIS A 8 1.48 8.95 -4.22
N GLY A 9 0.36 9.15 -4.90
CA GLY A 9 0.20 8.88 -6.32
C GLY A 9 0.01 7.42 -6.69
N TRP A 10 -0.20 6.54 -5.71
CA TRP A 10 -0.55 5.14 -6.01
C TRP A 10 -2.01 5.03 -6.43
N VAL A 11 -2.26 4.13 -7.39
CA VAL A 11 -3.59 3.87 -7.94
C VAL A 11 -3.95 2.40 -7.82
N ILE A 12 -5.25 2.10 -7.72
CA ILE A 12 -5.74 0.73 -7.79
C ILE A 12 -5.62 0.27 -9.24
N ALA A 13 -4.73 -0.70 -9.49
CA ALA A 13 -4.55 -1.28 -10.81
C ALA A 13 -5.63 -2.32 -11.12
N ARG A 14 -6.02 -3.14 -10.13
CA ARG A 14 -7.11 -4.12 -10.24
C ARG A 14 -7.57 -4.59 -8.87
N GLN A 15 -8.77 -5.17 -8.81
CA GLN A 15 -9.13 -6.03 -7.68
C GLN A 15 -8.31 -7.33 -7.72
N GLY A 16 -7.78 -7.71 -6.56
CA GLY A 16 -7.18 -9.02 -6.34
C GLY A 16 -8.24 -10.06 -6.03
N LYS A 17 -7.80 -11.27 -5.65
CA LYS A 17 -8.71 -12.35 -5.26
C LYS A 17 -9.36 -12.04 -3.91
N GLY A 18 -10.70 -12.09 -3.86
CA GLY A 18 -11.47 -11.83 -2.65
C GLY A 18 -11.38 -10.37 -2.20
N SER A 19 -11.15 -10.15 -0.91
CA SER A 19 -11.07 -8.81 -0.31
C SER A 19 -9.71 -8.16 -0.50
N HIS A 20 -9.00 -8.38 -1.61
CA HIS A 20 -7.70 -7.76 -1.88
C HIS A 20 -7.75 -6.74 -3.02
N GLU A 21 -6.89 -5.74 -2.96
CA GLU A 21 -6.69 -4.73 -3.99
C GLU A 21 -5.23 -4.71 -4.40
N VAL A 22 -4.98 -4.61 -5.70
CA VAL A 22 -3.63 -4.47 -6.25
C VAL A 22 -3.41 -3.00 -6.55
N TRP A 23 -2.39 -2.43 -5.92
CA TRP A 23 -2.00 -1.04 -6.06
C TRP A 23 -0.70 -0.93 -6.82
N ARG A 24 -0.59 0.10 -7.65
CA ARG A 24 0.61 0.41 -8.45
C ARG A 24 1.04 1.85 -8.21
N ASP A 25 2.33 2.07 -8.07
CA ASP A 25 2.93 3.41 -7.98
C ASP A 25 3.26 3.97 -9.37
N PRO A 26 3.61 5.27 -9.48
CA PRO A 26 4.04 5.87 -10.74
C PRO A 26 5.32 5.26 -11.33
N ALA A 27 6.16 4.63 -10.50
CA ALA A 27 7.41 3.97 -10.93
C ALA A 27 7.20 2.52 -11.45
N GLY A 28 5.97 1.99 -11.36
CA GLY A 28 5.60 0.64 -11.79
C GLY A 28 5.64 -0.44 -10.70
N SER A 29 6.02 -0.11 -9.48
CA SER A 29 5.98 -1.01 -8.32
C SER A 29 4.56 -1.44 -8.01
N VAL A 30 4.39 -2.70 -7.59
CA VAL A 30 3.09 -3.26 -7.23
C VAL A 30 3.06 -3.71 -5.77
N ILE A 31 1.95 -3.46 -5.08
CA ILE A 31 1.64 -4.01 -3.75
C ILE A 31 0.22 -4.58 -3.74
N VAL A 32 -0.01 -5.59 -2.92
CA VAL A 32 -1.34 -6.17 -2.71
C VAL A 32 -1.77 -5.84 -1.29
N LEU A 33 -2.93 -5.23 -1.13
CA LEU A 33 -3.48 -4.85 0.16
C LEU A 33 -4.79 -5.59 0.39
N PRO A 34 -5.02 -6.11 1.61
CA PRO A 34 -6.37 -6.45 2.01
C PRO A 34 -7.22 -5.17 2.13
N ARG A 35 -8.51 -5.31 1.83
CA ARG A 35 -9.53 -4.26 1.94
C ARG A 35 -10.00 -4.09 3.39
N HIS A 36 -9.81 -5.13 4.23
CA HIS A 36 -10.01 -5.01 5.67
C HIS A 36 -8.81 -4.29 6.30
N GLY A 37 -9.09 -3.35 7.20
CA GLY A 37 -8.14 -2.33 7.66
C GLY A 37 -6.92 -2.84 8.43
N GLU A 38 -6.89 -4.13 8.81
CA GLU A 38 -5.74 -4.76 9.42
C GLU A 38 -4.75 -5.27 8.36
N VAL A 39 -3.53 -4.75 8.44
CA VAL A 39 -2.38 -5.16 7.64
C VAL A 39 -1.28 -5.64 8.57
N SER A 40 -0.57 -6.70 8.20
CA SER A 40 0.52 -7.22 9.03
C SER A 40 1.68 -6.22 9.08
N ALA A 41 2.46 -6.24 10.17
CA ALA A 41 3.66 -5.41 10.32
C ALA A 41 4.69 -5.64 9.18
N GLY A 42 4.74 -6.85 8.63
CA GLY A 42 5.58 -7.16 7.47
C GLY A 42 5.15 -6.41 6.21
N LEU A 43 3.84 -6.35 5.94
CA LEU A 43 3.30 -5.60 4.81
C LEU A 43 3.51 -4.09 4.99
N VAL A 44 3.37 -3.58 6.21
CA VAL A 44 3.70 -2.18 6.53
C VAL A 44 5.17 -1.89 6.20
N ARG A 45 6.13 -2.69 6.70
CA ARG A 45 7.56 -2.52 6.37
C ARG A 45 7.83 -2.54 4.88
N GLN A 46 7.19 -3.46 4.16
CA GLN A 46 7.37 -3.58 2.71
C GLN A 46 6.88 -2.33 1.96
N ILE A 47 5.81 -1.70 2.45
CA ILE A 47 5.30 -0.44 1.90
C ILE A 47 6.25 0.71 2.24
N ILE A 48 6.73 0.79 3.49
CA ILE A 48 7.72 1.80 3.93
C ILE A 48 8.95 1.80 3.01
N THR A 49 9.49 0.62 2.69
CA THR A 49 10.64 0.49 1.77
C THR A 49 10.30 1.00 0.37
N LYS A 50 9.06 0.81 -0.10
CA LYS A 50 8.64 1.22 -1.45
C LYS A 50 8.25 2.69 -1.57
N VAL A 51 7.80 3.31 -0.48
CA VAL A 51 7.46 4.75 -0.45
C VAL A 51 8.64 5.63 0.00
N ASP A 52 9.86 5.10 -0.08
CA ASP A 52 11.10 5.80 0.29
C ASP A 52 11.03 6.43 1.69
N GLY A 53 10.46 5.69 2.65
CA GLY A 53 10.40 6.13 4.06
C GLY A 53 9.43 7.27 4.36
N LYS A 54 8.64 7.78 3.41
CA LYS A 54 7.69 8.89 3.61
C LYS A 54 6.41 8.50 4.35
N VAL A 55 6.49 7.58 5.32
CA VAL A 55 5.31 7.08 6.05
C VAL A 55 4.89 7.97 7.21
N PRO A 56 3.60 7.98 7.59
CA PRO A 56 3.13 8.66 8.78
C PRO A 56 3.77 8.04 10.04
N SER A 57 4.09 8.88 11.03
CA SER A 57 4.75 8.47 12.28
C SER A 57 4.02 7.36 13.04
N GLY A 58 2.70 7.21 12.86
CA GLY A 58 1.89 6.17 13.49
C GLY A 58 2.00 4.77 12.89
N TRP A 59 2.83 4.54 11.87
CA TRP A 59 3.08 3.22 11.26
C TRP A 59 4.45 2.64 11.60
N ARG A 60 5.26 3.36 12.38
CA ARG A 60 6.60 2.96 12.77
C ARG A 60 6.59 2.02 13.96
#